data_AF-A0A818PGB8-F1
#
_entry.id   AF-A0A818PGB8-F1
#
_cell.length_a   1.000
_cell.length_b   1.000
_cell.length_c   1.000
_cell.angle_alpha   90.00
_cell.angle_beta   90.00
_cell.angle_gamma   90.00
#
_symmetry.space_group_name_H-M   'P 1'
#
loop_
_entity.id
_entity.type
_entity.pdbx_description
1 polymer ?
#
loop_
_entity_poly.entity_id
_entity_poly.type
_entity_poly.pdbx_seq_one_letter_code
_entity_poly.pdbx_strand_id
1 'polypeptide(L)'
;MYAENDDDDNETRRKAPNEKFLMEMVLQILHALIFLAYNNIVHAVLACLNVLFFRSDENNRRNNLVKIINFGLSQHRQLYFSASNASKSILNIIPVLINDGPYRGIMIHLILHIPEDYPLTGPAGNIAPGLEFDSRYHAHIHEDYRNGHALCNDLLTNYASYFRAIDRGTIQKASGWSPGYTLSTALLQIVTFFADPDFKVNPSSESIAHLHDMVKKFVCKTCGHSYTNPNPALVDYNETRPDKQQAKEETMPKEQEELIKSEHERLRLQRELAEKLTCGITKQNVLEDQICLGYPLLITRDSRGRLWPEIVLELISYDAYVAEIQKSGGDKLDFYEHLKFRSVTGADYNHWLPLYINANHFKQGQIIIQNSISVIHNGTAQGSTSYDFMPYMALSVLTTLMNKSAVRLFNGEMYESNQAIEAYCHFLRLLMHFIDIFPELENRINKTVEQFITALCGRNKKVIPDIGEFLIQIALSTKYKFNDIKNYVYEEYFARQIFWIRKNSTISSLSHITTKDLPEIFQAVKVSNHLLIFNLDMAETFIFSGIKEHLDRLYGHPPANVVEKFQQRLKAIKGINQYNVFIQAIRLNDKIKSPDDMIDLIKRSIRVSNQQGYTNVI
;
A
#
# COMPACT_ATOMS: atom_id res chain seq x y z
N MET A 1 31.40 45.33 -48.91
CA MET A 1 32.50 44.93 -48.01
C MET A 1 31.91 44.95 -46.61
N TYR A 2 31.96 43.78 -45.96
CA TYR A 2 31.51 43.45 -44.60
C TYR A 2 30.01 43.39 -44.33
N ALA A 3 29.66 42.27 -43.69
CA ALA A 3 28.37 41.73 -43.32
C ALA A 3 28.17 41.89 -41.81
N GLU A 4 26.91 41.91 -41.38
CA GLU A 4 26.35 41.57 -40.04
C GLU A 4 24.85 41.90 -40.18
N ASN A 5 23.93 40.93 -40.39
CA ASN A 5 23.35 39.99 -39.42
C ASN A 5 23.18 40.61 -38.02
N ASP A 6 21.93 40.90 -37.66
CA ASP A 6 21.42 40.52 -36.34
C ASP A 6 19.93 40.16 -36.48
N ASP A 7 19.70 38.88 -36.15
CA ASP A 7 18.45 38.16 -36.12
C ASP A 7 17.51 38.67 -35.03
N ASP A 8 16.22 38.44 -35.31
CA ASP A 8 15.21 37.97 -34.36
C ASP A 8 15.81 37.31 -33.11
N ASP A 9 15.47 37.79 -31.92
CA ASP A 9 15.25 36.89 -30.78
C ASP A 9 14.38 37.51 -29.67
N ASN A 10 13.18 36.93 -29.56
CA ASN A 10 12.50 36.42 -28.36
C ASN A 10 12.33 37.30 -27.09
N GLU A 11 11.28 37.16 -26.27
CA GLU A 11 10.84 35.91 -25.67
C GLU A 11 9.41 36.04 -25.09
N THR A 12 8.60 35.03 -25.39
CA THR A 12 7.16 34.91 -25.08
C THR A 12 6.93 34.50 -23.63
N ARG A 13 6.46 35.44 -22.80
CA ARG A 13 5.85 35.15 -21.48
C ARG A 13 4.60 34.27 -21.67
N ARG A 14 4.62 33.00 -21.21
CA ARG A 14 3.41 32.16 -21.10
C ARG A 14 2.42 32.82 -20.13
N LYS A 15 1.38 33.45 -20.68
CA LYS A 15 0.24 33.98 -19.93
C LYS A 15 -0.64 32.83 -19.43
N ALA A 16 -1.18 32.95 -18.22
CA ALA A 16 -2.25 32.09 -17.74
C ALA A 16 -3.41 32.05 -18.77
N PRO A 17 -4.07 30.89 -18.97
CA PRO A 17 -5.14 30.75 -19.94
C PRO A 17 -6.27 31.76 -19.65
N ASN A 18 -6.66 32.54 -20.66
CA ASN A 18 -7.66 33.59 -20.48
C ASN A 18 -9.07 32.99 -20.22
N GLU A 19 -9.93 33.69 -19.48
CA GLU A 19 -11.29 33.22 -19.10
C GLU A 19 -12.14 32.69 -20.28
N LYS A 20 -12.04 33.33 -21.45
CA LYS A 20 -12.73 32.91 -22.70
C LYS A 20 -12.21 31.58 -23.25
N PHE A 21 -10.98 31.20 -22.92
CA PHE A 21 -10.39 29.90 -23.25
C PHE A 21 -10.99 28.80 -22.36
N LEU A 22 -11.07 29.04 -21.05
CA LEU A 22 -11.71 28.12 -20.10
C LEU A 22 -13.20 27.92 -20.41
N MET A 23 -13.90 28.98 -20.80
CA MET A 23 -15.31 28.93 -21.23
C MET A 23 -15.51 28.02 -22.46
N GLU A 24 -14.66 28.12 -23.48
CA GLU A 24 -14.78 27.27 -24.68
C GLU A 24 -14.52 25.80 -24.34
N MET A 25 -13.62 25.51 -23.41
CA MET A 25 -13.39 24.15 -22.91
C MET A 25 -14.62 23.57 -22.23
N VAL A 26 -15.25 24.34 -21.33
CA VAL A 26 -16.47 23.93 -20.63
C VAL A 26 -17.60 23.67 -21.64
N LEU A 27 -17.71 24.50 -22.68
CA LEU A 27 -18.70 24.31 -23.76
C LEU A 27 -18.47 23.02 -24.55
N GLN A 28 -17.22 22.69 -24.90
CA GLN A 28 -16.90 21.43 -25.59
C GLN A 28 -17.23 20.21 -24.72
N ILE A 29 -16.96 20.28 -23.41
CA ILE A 29 -17.30 19.21 -22.46
C ILE A 29 -18.81 19.06 -22.34
N LEU A 30 -19.55 20.17 -22.21
CA LEU A 30 -21.01 20.16 -22.15
C LEU A 30 -21.64 19.59 -23.42
N HIS A 31 -21.14 19.94 -24.61
CA HIS A 31 -21.64 19.36 -25.86
C HIS A 31 -21.41 17.85 -25.94
N ALA A 32 -20.26 17.36 -25.48
CA ALA A 32 -20.00 15.92 -25.42
C ALA A 32 -20.95 15.21 -24.44
N LEU A 33 -21.19 15.79 -23.26
CA LEU A 33 -22.14 15.25 -22.28
C LEU A 33 -23.59 15.24 -22.81
N ILE A 34 -24.02 16.33 -23.46
CA ILE A 34 -25.34 16.43 -24.10
C ILE A 34 -25.48 15.39 -25.21
N PHE A 35 -24.46 15.22 -26.05
CA PHE A 35 -24.46 14.21 -27.11
C PHE A 35 -24.61 12.79 -26.54
N LEU A 36 -23.88 12.46 -25.48
CA LEU A 36 -23.95 11.15 -24.83
C LEU A 36 -25.33 10.88 -24.21
N ALA A 37 -25.90 11.89 -23.54
CA ALA A 37 -27.25 11.82 -22.97
C ALA A 37 -28.32 11.70 -24.06
N TYR A 38 -28.24 12.50 -25.12
CA TYR A 38 -29.19 12.52 -26.23
C TYR A 38 -29.24 11.19 -27.00
N ASN A 39 -28.09 10.52 -27.12
CA ASN A 39 -28.00 9.22 -27.80
C ASN A 39 -28.27 8.02 -26.87
N ASN A 40 -28.75 8.23 -25.64
CA ASN A 40 -28.98 7.19 -24.63
C ASN A 40 -27.74 6.29 -24.39
N ILE A 41 -26.54 6.83 -24.58
CA ILE A 41 -25.29 6.09 -24.38
C ILE A 41 -25.03 5.87 -22.88
N VAL A 42 -25.71 6.62 -22.01
CA VAL A 42 -25.48 6.58 -20.56
C VAL A 42 -26.81 6.72 -19.79
N HIS A 43 -27.03 5.88 -18.77
CA HIS A 43 -28.30 5.74 -18.05
C HIS A 43 -28.27 6.27 -16.60
N ALA A 44 -27.26 7.07 -16.23
CA ALA A 44 -27.08 7.61 -14.88
C ALA A 44 -26.34 8.96 -14.89
N VAL A 45 -26.14 9.55 -13.71
CA VAL A 45 -25.48 10.86 -13.53
C VAL A 45 -23.99 10.76 -13.90
N LEU A 46 -23.64 11.41 -15.02
CA LEU A 46 -22.29 11.48 -15.60
C LEU A 46 -21.40 12.48 -14.87
N ALA A 47 -20.22 12.02 -14.44
CA ALA A 47 -19.13 12.88 -13.99
C ALA A 47 -17.94 12.80 -14.98
N CYS A 48 -17.36 13.93 -15.35
CA CYS A 48 -16.14 13.98 -16.14
C CYS A 48 -14.94 14.00 -15.18
N LEU A 49 -14.20 12.90 -15.09
CA LEU A 49 -13.13 12.71 -14.11
C LEU A 49 -11.76 13.13 -14.65
N ASN A 50 -11.50 12.87 -15.93
CA ASN A 50 -10.21 13.22 -16.55
C ASN A 50 -10.41 13.79 -17.96
N VAL A 51 -9.66 14.85 -18.24
CA VAL A 51 -9.66 15.56 -19.53
C VAL A 51 -8.22 15.68 -20.01
N LEU A 52 -7.93 15.11 -21.18
CA LEU A 52 -6.65 15.27 -21.86
C LEU A 52 -6.75 16.38 -22.89
N PHE A 53 -5.68 17.16 -22.94
CA PHE A 53 -5.56 18.30 -23.83
C PHE A 53 -4.60 17.97 -24.97
N PHE A 54 -5.08 18.06 -26.21
CA PHE A 54 -4.33 17.63 -27.39
C PHE A 54 -3.85 18.80 -28.26
N ARG A 55 -4.55 19.94 -28.24
CA ARG A 55 -4.17 21.11 -29.03
C ARG A 55 -4.61 22.42 -28.36
N SER A 56 -3.66 23.34 -28.19
CA SER A 56 -3.91 24.75 -27.87
C SER A 56 -3.71 25.60 -29.12
N ASP A 57 -4.67 26.47 -29.40
CA ASP A 57 -4.59 27.53 -30.38
C ASP A 57 -5.00 28.85 -29.69
N GLU A 58 -3.99 29.66 -29.36
CA GLU A 58 -4.18 30.94 -28.65
C GLU A 58 -4.92 31.98 -29.50
N ASN A 59 -4.88 31.84 -30.83
CA ASN A 59 -5.46 32.80 -31.77
C ASN A 59 -6.87 32.40 -32.18
N ASN A 60 -7.20 31.10 -32.17
CA ASN A 60 -8.53 30.60 -32.53
C ASN A 60 -9.00 29.45 -31.62
N ARG A 61 -9.74 29.84 -30.57
CA ARG A 61 -10.26 28.93 -29.54
C ARG A 61 -11.09 27.74 -30.03
N ARG A 62 -11.71 27.83 -31.22
CA ARG A 62 -12.49 26.71 -31.81
C ARG A 62 -11.62 25.58 -32.36
N ASN A 63 -10.32 25.85 -32.56
CA ASN A 63 -9.34 24.84 -32.98
C ASN A 63 -8.72 24.08 -31.79
N ASN A 64 -9.08 24.45 -30.56
CA ASN A 64 -8.65 23.73 -29.37
C ASN A 64 -9.26 22.33 -29.36
N LEU A 65 -8.41 21.32 -29.18
CA LEU A 65 -8.82 19.92 -29.11
C LEU A 65 -8.67 19.41 -27.68
N VAL A 66 -9.82 19.12 -27.08
CA VAL A 66 -9.95 18.55 -25.75
C VAL A 66 -10.55 17.15 -25.90
N LYS A 67 -9.96 16.12 -25.30
CA LYS A 67 -10.53 14.77 -25.27
C LYS A 67 -10.83 14.39 -23.84
N ILE A 68 -12.08 14.04 -23.58
CA ILE A 68 -12.50 13.49 -22.31
C ILE A 68 -12.05 12.03 -22.29
N ILE A 69 -11.25 11.66 -21.30
CA ILE A 69 -10.66 10.31 -21.21
C ILE A 69 -11.28 9.44 -20.15
N ASN A 70 -12.01 10.03 -19.19
CA ASN A 70 -12.66 9.25 -18.14
C ASN A 70 -14.03 9.84 -17.80
N PHE A 71 -15.06 9.00 -17.93
CA PHE A 71 -16.39 9.27 -17.41
C PHE A 71 -16.61 8.37 -16.19
N GLY A 72 -16.87 8.99 -15.04
CA GLY A 72 -17.35 8.29 -13.86
C GLY A 72 -18.87 8.17 -13.89
N LEU A 73 -19.39 6.99 -13.59
CA LEU A 73 -20.80 6.79 -13.27
C LEU A 73 -20.98 6.95 -11.76
N SER A 74 -21.73 7.96 -11.34
CA SER A 74 -22.14 8.06 -9.94
C SER A 74 -23.34 7.15 -9.68
N GLN A 75 -23.04 5.92 -9.22
CA GLN A 75 -23.84 4.89 -8.54
C GLN A 75 -25.26 4.43 -9.02
N HIS A 76 -25.38 3.09 -9.01
CA HIS A 76 -26.54 2.20 -8.77
C HIS A 76 -27.79 2.19 -9.69
N ARG A 77 -27.99 1.06 -10.42
CA ARG A 77 -29.18 0.16 -10.30
C ARG A 77 -29.06 -1.14 -11.13
N GLN A 78 -29.81 -2.15 -10.67
CA GLN A 78 -29.98 -3.56 -11.09
C GLN A 78 -30.37 -3.83 -12.57
N LEU A 79 -29.68 -3.27 -13.57
CA LEU A 79 -30.03 -3.51 -14.99
C LEU A 79 -28.80 -3.80 -15.85
N TYR A 80 -28.11 -4.91 -15.55
CA TYR A 80 -27.17 -5.51 -16.50
C TYR A 80 -27.90 -6.55 -17.36
N PHE A 81 -28.64 -6.07 -18.36
CA PHE A 81 -28.82 -6.86 -19.58
C PHE A 81 -27.71 -6.47 -20.55
N SER A 82 -27.06 -7.49 -21.13
CA SER A 82 -26.14 -7.34 -22.24
C SER A 82 -26.82 -6.51 -23.34
N ALA A 83 -26.33 -5.29 -23.53
CA ALA A 83 -26.62 -4.50 -24.71
C ALA A 83 -25.56 -4.85 -25.76
N SER A 84 -26.00 -5.49 -26.83
CA SER A 84 -25.20 -6.14 -27.86
C SER A 84 -24.42 -5.20 -28.79
N ASN A 85 -24.06 -3.99 -28.35
CA ASN A 85 -23.30 -3.04 -29.16
C ASN A 85 -22.40 -2.18 -28.26
N ALA A 86 -21.32 -2.76 -27.75
CA ALA A 86 -20.24 -2.01 -27.13
C ALA A 86 -19.61 -1.07 -28.17
N SER A 87 -19.77 0.24 -27.98
CA SER A 87 -19.01 1.24 -28.70
C SER A 87 -17.53 1.09 -28.35
N LYS A 88 -16.75 0.52 -29.28
CA LYS A 88 -15.30 0.39 -29.25
C LYS A 88 -14.63 1.74 -28.95
N SER A 89 -14.26 2.00 -27.70
CA SER A 89 -13.48 3.17 -27.31
C SER A 89 -12.01 2.96 -27.69
N ILE A 90 -11.55 3.80 -28.62
CA ILE A 90 -10.22 3.81 -29.23
C ILE A 90 -9.18 4.30 -28.22
N LEU A 91 -8.52 3.36 -27.55
CA LEU A 91 -7.16 3.52 -27.02
C LEU A 91 -6.23 2.54 -27.74
N ASN A 92 -6.45 2.42 -29.06
CA ASN A 92 -5.82 1.39 -29.87
C ASN A 92 -4.44 1.79 -30.38
N ILE A 93 -3.90 2.98 -30.11
CA ILE A 93 -2.72 3.48 -30.84
C ILE A 93 -1.86 4.38 -29.94
N ILE A 94 -0.60 4.00 -29.69
CA ILE A 94 0.36 4.71 -28.83
C ILE A 94 1.75 4.73 -29.51
N PRO A 95 2.33 5.90 -29.85
CA PRO A 95 3.74 5.98 -30.21
C PRO A 95 4.61 5.72 -28.99
N VAL A 96 5.58 4.83 -29.15
CA VAL A 96 6.57 4.53 -28.11
C VAL A 96 7.96 4.72 -28.70
N LEU A 97 8.68 5.72 -28.20
CA LEU A 97 10.08 5.94 -28.54
C LEU A 97 10.97 5.07 -27.65
N ILE A 98 11.81 4.25 -28.28
CA ILE A 98 12.80 3.43 -27.58
C ILE A 98 14.04 4.27 -27.34
N ASN A 99 14.42 4.45 -26.08
CA ASN A 99 15.52 5.34 -25.69
C ASN A 99 16.85 4.63 -25.46
N ASP A 100 16.85 3.30 -25.40
CA ASP A 100 18.02 2.49 -25.05
C ASP A 100 18.07 1.17 -25.84
N GLY A 101 19.21 0.48 -25.78
CA GLY A 101 19.40 -0.80 -26.46
C GLY A 101 19.62 -0.71 -27.98
N PRO A 102 19.58 -1.85 -28.71
CA PRO A 102 19.88 -1.91 -30.13
C PRO A 102 18.84 -1.17 -31.01
N TYR A 103 17.66 -0.88 -30.48
CA TYR A 103 16.58 -0.17 -31.16
C TYR A 103 16.45 1.30 -30.74
N ARG A 104 17.48 1.86 -30.10
CA ARG A 104 17.47 3.26 -29.68
C ARG A 104 17.15 4.21 -30.84
N GLY A 105 16.17 5.07 -30.64
CA GLY A 105 15.68 6.04 -31.62
C GLY A 105 14.62 5.49 -32.57
N ILE A 106 14.20 4.23 -32.41
CA ILE A 106 13.05 3.67 -33.13
C ILE A 106 11.76 4.08 -32.42
N MET A 107 10.78 4.58 -33.19
CA MET A 107 9.44 4.87 -32.70
C MET A 107 8.47 3.77 -33.14
N ILE A 108 8.01 2.96 -32.21
CA ILE A 108 7.06 1.89 -32.50
C ILE A 108 5.64 2.40 -32.33
N HIS A 109 4.79 2.04 -33.28
CA HIS A 109 3.37 2.30 -33.20
C HIS A 109 2.68 1.07 -32.58
N LEU A 110 2.29 1.18 -31.31
CA LEU A 110 1.67 0.09 -30.56
C LEU A 110 0.16 0.20 -30.52
N ILE A 111 -0.51 -0.95 -30.48
CA ILE A 111 -1.94 -1.11 -30.29
C ILE A 111 -2.19 -1.80 -28.97
N LEU A 112 -2.85 -1.10 -28.03
CA LEU A 112 -3.32 -1.70 -26.78
C LEU A 112 -4.82 -2.01 -26.87
N HIS A 113 -5.15 -3.27 -26.64
CA HIS A 113 -6.51 -3.78 -26.54
C HIS A 113 -6.92 -3.81 -25.07
N ILE A 114 -7.77 -2.87 -24.66
CA ILE A 114 -8.27 -2.79 -23.28
C ILE A 114 -9.54 -3.64 -23.16
N PRO A 115 -9.58 -4.64 -22.26
CA PRO A 115 -10.77 -5.47 -22.06
C PRO A 115 -11.87 -4.72 -21.31
N GLU A 116 -13.11 -5.19 -21.41
CA GLU A 116 -14.27 -4.54 -20.78
C GLU A 116 -14.22 -4.56 -19.24
N ASP A 117 -13.52 -5.54 -18.66
CA ASP A 117 -13.35 -5.73 -17.22
C ASP A 117 -12.01 -5.18 -16.69
N TYR A 118 -11.30 -4.36 -17.47
CA TYR A 118 -10.09 -3.66 -17.02
C TYR A 118 -10.35 -2.86 -15.72
N PRO A 119 -9.45 -2.86 -14.72
CA PRO A 119 -8.11 -3.45 -14.70
C PRO A 119 -8.03 -4.91 -14.20
N LEU A 120 -9.17 -5.58 -13.97
CA LEU A 120 -9.18 -6.97 -13.50
C LEU A 120 -8.48 -7.90 -14.50
N THR A 121 -8.80 -7.75 -15.78
CA THR A 121 -8.02 -8.32 -16.89
C THR A 121 -7.10 -7.25 -17.47
N GLY A 122 -5.85 -7.62 -17.72
CA GLY A 122 -4.84 -6.73 -18.30
C GLY A 122 -5.02 -6.46 -19.79
N PRO A 123 -4.38 -5.42 -20.31
CA PRO A 123 -4.42 -5.11 -21.73
C PRO A 123 -3.66 -6.16 -22.54
N ALA A 124 -4.07 -6.35 -23.78
CA ALA A 124 -3.27 -7.01 -24.80
C ALA A 124 -2.53 -5.96 -25.65
N GLY A 125 -1.35 -6.27 -26.17
CA GLY A 125 -0.51 -5.36 -26.96
C GLY A 125 -0.05 -5.96 -28.28
N ASN A 126 -0.14 -5.18 -29.35
CA ASN A 126 0.32 -5.52 -30.69
C ASN A 126 1.15 -4.36 -31.28
N ILE A 127 2.05 -4.65 -32.21
CA ILE A 127 2.63 -3.67 -33.12
C ILE A 127 1.63 -3.45 -34.25
N ALA A 128 1.41 -2.19 -34.64
CA ALA A 128 0.42 -1.86 -35.64
C ALA A 128 0.67 -2.59 -36.99
N PRO A 129 -0.39 -3.00 -37.69
CA PRO A 129 -0.26 -3.68 -38.98
C PRO A 129 0.52 -2.87 -40.01
N GLY A 130 1.33 -3.57 -40.82
CA GLY A 130 2.12 -2.96 -41.90
C GLY A 130 3.53 -2.54 -41.51
N LEU A 131 3.93 -2.75 -40.24
CA LEU A 131 5.32 -2.70 -39.81
C LEU A 131 5.83 -4.14 -39.67
N GLU A 132 6.79 -4.57 -40.50
CA GLU A 132 7.40 -5.92 -40.41
C GLU A 132 8.42 -6.03 -39.26
N PHE A 133 8.06 -5.51 -38.09
CA PHE A 133 8.81 -5.72 -36.85
C PHE A 133 8.30 -7.02 -36.23
N ASP A 134 8.89 -8.14 -36.65
CA ASP A 134 8.46 -9.50 -36.31
C ASP A 134 9.53 -10.28 -35.51
N SER A 135 9.36 -11.62 -35.43
CA SER A 135 10.25 -12.52 -34.70
C SER A 135 11.73 -12.48 -35.13
N ARG A 136 12.05 -11.94 -36.32
CA ARG A 136 13.42 -11.74 -36.79
C ARG A 136 14.15 -10.65 -36.00
N TYR A 137 13.38 -9.73 -35.43
CA TYR A 137 13.88 -8.60 -34.64
C TYR A 137 13.62 -8.77 -33.14
N HIS A 138 12.73 -9.67 -32.71
CA HIS A 138 12.55 -9.93 -31.27
C HIS A 138 11.91 -11.30 -31.06
N ALA A 139 12.53 -12.18 -30.27
CA ALA A 139 12.08 -13.59 -30.14
C ALA A 139 10.64 -13.73 -29.61
N HIS A 140 10.17 -12.73 -28.87
CA HIS A 140 8.84 -12.66 -28.26
C HIS A 140 7.81 -11.83 -29.06
N ILE A 141 8.05 -11.61 -30.34
CA ILE A 141 7.05 -11.03 -31.24
C ILE A 141 6.54 -12.12 -32.17
N HIS A 142 5.22 -12.26 -32.28
CA HIS A 142 4.60 -13.28 -33.12
C HIS A 142 3.56 -12.68 -34.06
N GLU A 143 3.27 -13.39 -35.15
CA GLU A 143 2.27 -12.95 -36.12
C GLU A 143 0.85 -13.02 -35.55
N ASP A 144 0.12 -11.91 -35.62
CA ASP A 144 -1.34 -11.86 -35.51
C ASP A 144 -1.87 -11.09 -36.73
N TYR A 145 -2.40 -11.85 -37.69
CA TYR A 145 -2.90 -11.34 -38.97
C TYR A 145 -4.10 -10.38 -38.83
N ARG A 146 -4.75 -10.33 -37.65
CA ARG A 146 -5.92 -9.47 -37.41
C ARG A 146 -5.53 -8.10 -36.88
N ASN A 147 -4.56 -8.04 -35.95
CA ASN A 147 -4.23 -6.81 -35.22
C ASN A 147 -2.78 -6.36 -35.40
N GLY A 148 -1.98 -7.04 -36.23
CA GLY A 148 -0.55 -6.81 -36.37
C GLY A 148 0.25 -7.70 -35.41
N HIS A 149 1.57 -7.53 -35.31
CA HIS A 149 2.39 -8.48 -34.56
C HIS A 149 2.14 -8.42 -33.06
N ALA A 150 1.74 -9.54 -32.45
CA ALA A 150 1.41 -9.64 -31.03
C ALA A 150 2.66 -9.73 -30.15
N LEU A 151 2.63 -9.04 -29.01
CA LEU A 151 3.70 -9.04 -28.01
C LEU A 151 3.51 -10.20 -27.02
N CYS A 152 4.49 -11.09 -26.92
CA CYS A 152 4.56 -12.13 -25.91
C CYS A 152 5.32 -11.60 -24.68
N ASN A 153 4.60 -10.82 -23.87
CA ASN A 153 5.10 -10.27 -22.62
C ASN A 153 4.18 -10.73 -21.48
N ASP A 154 4.74 -11.08 -20.32
CA ASP A 154 3.99 -11.62 -19.18
C ASP A 154 3.04 -10.60 -18.54
N LEU A 155 3.31 -9.30 -18.69
CA LEU A 155 2.39 -8.22 -18.29
C LEU A 155 1.22 -8.02 -19.26
N LEU A 156 1.26 -8.60 -20.46
CA LEU A 156 0.19 -8.47 -21.46
C LEU A 156 -0.64 -9.75 -21.54
N THR A 157 -1.93 -9.59 -21.86
CA THR A 157 -2.87 -10.72 -21.82
C THR A 157 -2.95 -11.52 -23.11
N ASN A 158 -2.24 -11.14 -24.18
CA ASN A 158 -2.21 -11.85 -25.47
C ASN A 158 -1.87 -13.34 -25.30
N TYR A 159 -0.97 -13.67 -24.36
CA TYR A 159 -0.43 -15.01 -24.12
C TYR A 159 -0.69 -15.53 -22.70
N ALA A 160 -1.68 -14.97 -21.98
CA ALA A 160 -1.95 -15.33 -20.59
C ALA A 160 -2.21 -16.84 -20.41
N SER A 161 -2.83 -17.52 -21.38
CA SER A 161 -3.04 -18.97 -21.35
C SER A 161 -1.76 -19.79 -21.52
N TYR A 162 -0.79 -19.29 -22.29
CA TYR A 162 0.51 -19.95 -22.49
C TYR A 162 1.34 -19.90 -21.22
N PHE A 163 1.43 -18.73 -20.59
CA PHE A 163 2.10 -18.58 -19.28
C PHE A 163 1.46 -19.49 -18.23
N ARG A 164 0.11 -19.50 -18.14
CA ARG A 164 -0.62 -20.41 -17.22
C ARG A 164 -0.43 -21.92 -17.51
N ALA A 165 -0.06 -22.31 -18.74
CA ALA A 165 0.05 -23.71 -19.16
C ALA A 165 1.46 -24.30 -18.96
N ILE A 166 2.51 -23.49 -19.10
CA ILE A 166 3.90 -23.87 -18.76
C ILE A 166 4.03 -24.22 -17.27
N ASP A 167 3.15 -23.66 -16.44
CA ASP A 167 3.15 -23.78 -14.98
C ASP A 167 2.74 -25.15 -14.40
N ARG A 168 2.54 -26.19 -15.23
CA ARG A 168 2.33 -27.58 -14.76
C ARG A 168 3.64 -28.27 -14.32
N GLY A 169 4.56 -27.52 -13.73
CA GLY A 169 5.80 -28.04 -13.17
C GLY A 169 6.68 -26.93 -12.59
N THR A 170 6.76 -26.89 -11.26
CA THR A 170 7.84 -26.31 -10.44
C THR A 170 7.92 -24.81 -10.10
N ILE A 171 7.23 -23.85 -10.74
CA ILE A 171 7.23 -22.44 -10.27
C ILE A 171 5.83 -21.80 -10.45
N GLN A 172 5.16 -21.41 -9.36
CA GLN A 172 3.88 -20.70 -9.41
C GLN A 172 4.10 -19.22 -9.80
N LYS A 173 4.04 -18.88 -11.09
CA LYS A 173 3.87 -17.48 -11.52
C LYS A 173 2.70 -17.37 -12.49
N ALA A 174 1.54 -16.92 -11.98
CA ALA A 174 0.46 -16.44 -12.82
C ALA A 174 0.95 -15.34 -13.78
N SER A 175 0.16 -14.99 -14.82
CA SER A 175 0.47 -13.86 -15.72
C SER A 175 1.01 -12.68 -14.92
N GLY A 176 2.10 -12.06 -15.38
CA GLY A 176 2.73 -10.90 -14.72
C GLY A 176 1.78 -9.72 -14.51
N TRP A 177 0.68 -9.65 -15.28
CA TRP A 177 -0.38 -8.67 -15.02
C TRP A 177 -1.05 -8.87 -13.66
N SER A 178 -1.19 -7.75 -12.96
CA SER A 178 -2.01 -7.58 -11.77
C SER A 178 -2.82 -6.28 -11.93
N PRO A 179 -4.05 -6.19 -11.39
CA PRO A 179 -4.81 -4.94 -11.33
C PRO A 179 -4.03 -3.79 -10.66
N GLY A 180 -2.94 -4.10 -9.96
CA GLY A 180 -1.96 -3.16 -9.41
C GLY A 180 -1.33 -2.24 -10.47
N TYR A 181 -1.10 -2.73 -11.69
CA TYR A 181 -0.45 -1.99 -12.77
C TYR A 181 -1.39 -0.99 -13.46
N THR A 182 -0.83 0.15 -13.86
CA THR A 182 -1.47 1.14 -14.73
C THR A 182 -1.02 0.98 -16.18
N LEU A 183 -1.74 1.57 -17.14
CA LEU A 183 -1.27 1.64 -18.53
C LEU A 183 0.09 2.33 -18.66
N SER A 184 0.41 3.33 -17.82
CA SER A 184 1.73 3.96 -17.84
C SER A 184 2.84 3.00 -17.42
N THR A 185 2.62 2.21 -16.36
CA THR A 185 3.60 1.19 -15.94
C THR A 185 3.76 0.09 -16.98
N ALA A 186 2.67 -0.31 -17.65
CA ALA A 186 2.73 -1.27 -18.75
C ALA A 186 3.54 -0.73 -19.94
N LEU A 187 3.33 0.54 -20.32
CA LEU A 187 4.08 1.17 -21.40
C LEU A 187 5.57 1.32 -21.08
N LEU A 188 5.93 1.67 -19.84
CA LEU A 188 7.32 1.71 -19.40
C LEU A 188 8.00 0.34 -19.52
N GLN A 189 7.30 -0.72 -19.11
CA GLN A 189 7.80 -2.09 -19.22
C GLN A 189 7.91 -2.52 -20.69
N ILE A 190 6.99 -2.09 -21.56
CA ILE A 190 7.09 -2.35 -23.01
C ILE A 190 8.30 -1.63 -23.61
N VAL A 191 8.63 -0.40 -23.20
CA VAL A 191 9.87 0.28 -23.62
C VAL A 191 11.09 -0.55 -23.22
N THR A 192 11.13 -1.06 -21.99
CA THR A 192 12.21 -1.93 -21.52
C THR A 192 12.28 -3.25 -22.28
N PHE A 193 11.13 -3.86 -22.60
CA PHE A 193 11.04 -5.08 -23.39
C PHE A 193 11.73 -4.92 -24.76
N PHE A 194 11.54 -3.80 -25.45
CA PHE A 194 12.25 -3.55 -26.70
C PHE A 194 13.71 -3.09 -26.51
N ALA A 195 14.05 -2.48 -25.38
CA ALA A 195 15.43 -2.08 -25.11
C ALA A 195 16.36 -3.28 -24.83
N ASP A 196 15.81 -4.37 -24.30
CA ASP A 196 16.55 -5.61 -24.00
C ASP A 196 15.95 -6.83 -24.72
N PRO A 197 16.09 -6.89 -26.07
CA PRO A 197 15.53 -7.98 -26.85
C PRO A 197 16.27 -9.30 -26.60
N ASP A 198 15.51 -10.30 -26.17
CA ASP A 198 16.02 -11.66 -25.97
C ASP A 198 16.34 -12.31 -27.33
N PHE A 199 17.63 -12.41 -27.67
CA PHE A 199 18.09 -12.92 -28.96
C PHE A 199 18.59 -14.37 -28.87
N LYS A 200 18.14 -15.22 -29.81
CA LYS A 200 18.87 -16.46 -30.14
C LYS A 200 20.08 -16.18 -31.05
N VAL A 201 19.99 -15.14 -31.88
CA VAL A 201 21.04 -14.59 -32.75
C VAL A 201 20.82 -13.09 -32.85
N ASN A 202 21.86 -12.29 -32.59
CA ASN A 202 21.76 -10.83 -32.64
C ASN A 202 21.53 -10.33 -34.08
N PRO A 203 20.58 -9.42 -34.32
CA PRO A 203 20.36 -8.82 -35.63
C PRO A 203 21.57 -8.00 -36.06
N SER A 204 21.93 -8.06 -37.35
CA SER A 204 23.05 -7.28 -37.88
C SER A 204 22.75 -5.78 -37.88
N SER A 205 23.79 -4.94 -37.85
CA SER A 205 23.65 -3.49 -37.94
C SER A 205 22.89 -3.05 -39.20
N GLU A 206 23.03 -3.78 -40.31
CA GLU A 206 22.28 -3.56 -41.54
C GLU A 206 20.78 -3.85 -41.37
N SER A 207 20.44 -4.92 -40.65
CA SER A 207 19.04 -5.28 -40.36
C SER A 207 18.37 -4.24 -39.47
N ILE A 208 19.10 -3.72 -38.48
CA ILE A 208 18.62 -2.64 -37.59
C ILE A 208 18.45 -1.33 -38.36
N ALA A 209 19.39 -0.99 -39.26
CA ALA A 209 19.27 0.19 -40.12
C ALA A 209 18.06 0.10 -41.07
N HIS A 210 17.81 -1.09 -41.63
CA HIS A 210 16.61 -1.36 -42.43
C HIS A 210 15.33 -1.16 -41.63
N LEU A 211 15.27 -1.66 -40.39
CA LEU A 211 14.14 -1.46 -39.50
C LEU A 211 13.90 0.03 -39.19
N HIS A 212 14.97 0.80 -38.93
CA HIS A 212 14.87 2.25 -38.77
C HIS A 212 14.27 2.94 -40.00
N ASP A 213 14.71 2.57 -41.20
CA ASP A 213 14.19 3.14 -42.45
C ASP A 213 12.73 2.79 -42.68
N MET A 214 12.35 1.53 -42.42
CA MET A 214 10.95 1.09 -42.47
C MET A 214 10.07 1.89 -41.51
N VAL A 215 10.50 2.04 -40.25
CA VAL A 215 9.75 2.77 -39.23
C VAL A 215 9.59 4.25 -39.60
N LYS A 216 10.64 4.87 -40.14
CA LYS A 216 10.57 6.27 -40.62
C LYS A 216 9.58 6.45 -41.77
N LYS A 217 9.46 5.46 -42.64
CA LYS A 217 8.54 5.46 -43.79
C LYS A 217 7.13 5.00 -43.44
N PHE A 218 6.95 4.38 -42.28
CA PHE A 218 5.66 3.84 -41.87
C PHE A 218 4.64 4.96 -41.65
N VAL A 219 3.47 4.78 -42.28
CA VAL A 219 2.29 5.61 -42.09
C VAL A 219 1.13 4.68 -41.76
N CYS A 220 0.57 4.83 -40.57
CA CYS A 220 -0.55 4.01 -40.14
C CYS A 220 -1.78 4.32 -41.00
N LYS A 221 -2.29 3.31 -41.70
CA LYS A 221 -3.45 3.45 -42.59
C LYS A 221 -4.75 3.80 -41.85
N THR A 222 -4.82 3.50 -40.55
CA THR A 222 -6.03 3.70 -39.72
C THR A 222 -6.11 5.10 -39.14
N CYS A 223 -4.99 5.73 -38.76
CA CYS A 223 -5.00 7.04 -38.09
C CYS A 223 -4.08 8.10 -38.71
N GLY A 224 -3.33 7.78 -39.77
CA GLY A 224 -2.43 8.72 -40.46
C GLY A 224 -1.13 9.05 -39.72
N HIS A 225 -0.90 8.44 -38.56
CA HIS A 225 0.31 8.61 -37.76
C HIS A 225 1.56 8.19 -38.55
N SER A 226 2.59 9.02 -38.53
CA SER A 226 3.91 8.74 -39.11
C SER A 226 5.03 9.14 -38.15
N TYR A 227 6.27 8.75 -38.46
CA TYR A 227 7.45 9.15 -37.70
C TYR A 227 7.62 10.68 -37.61
N THR A 228 7.28 11.42 -38.66
CA THR A 228 7.40 12.89 -38.74
C THR A 228 6.20 13.63 -38.18
N ASN A 229 5.08 12.94 -37.96
CA ASN A 229 3.86 13.51 -37.39
C ASN A 229 3.28 12.53 -36.35
N PRO A 230 3.99 12.30 -35.23
CA PRO A 230 3.50 11.41 -34.18
C PRO A 230 2.25 12.01 -33.53
N ASN A 231 1.25 11.16 -33.28
CA ASN A 231 0.03 11.54 -32.61
C ASN A 231 -0.29 10.55 -31.46
N PRO A 232 -0.28 10.99 -30.19
CA PRO A 232 0.09 12.33 -29.72
C PRO A 232 1.57 12.67 -30.01
N ALA A 233 1.91 13.96 -30.05
CA ALA A 233 3.28 14.42 -30.24
C ALA A 233 4.18 13.95 -29.09
N LEU A 234 5.43 13.59 -29.41
CA LEU A 234 6.42 13.24 -28.39
C LEU A 234 6.91 14.52 -27.71
N VAL A 235 6.89 14.52 -26.37
CA VAL A 235 7.42 15.63 -25.57
C VAL A 235 8.89 15.34 -25.26
N ASP A 236 9.80 16.22 -25.69
CA ASP A 236 11.21 16.12 -25.30
C ASP A 236 11.38 16.64 -23.85
N TYR A 237 11.57 15.70 -22.92
CA TYR A 237 11.75 16.02 -21.50
C TYR A 237 13.11 16.67 -21.20
N ASN A 238 14.09 16.63 -22.11
CA ASN A 238 15.39 17.28 -21.90
C ASN A 238 15.37 18.78 -22.22
N GLU A 239 14.50 19.23 -23.12
CA GLU A 239 14.32 20.67 -23.43
C GLU A 239 13.50 21.41 -22.37
N THR A 240 12.78 20.69 -21.49
CA THR A 240 11.87 21.27 -20.50
C THR A 240 12.43 21.31 -19.07
N ARG A 241 13.73 21.05 -18.86
CA ARG A 241 14.35 21.27 -17.54
C ARG A 241 14.33 22.78 -17.20
N PRO A 242 13.70 23.20 -16.08
CA PRO A 242 13.65 24.60 -15.68
C PRO A 242 14.99 25.18 -15.19
N ASP A 243 16.08 24.43 -15.26
CA ASP A 243 17.34 24.80 -14.60
C ASP A 243 18.24 25.76 -15.40
N LYS A 244 17.76 26.34 -16.52
CA LYS A 244 18.57 27.26 -17.33
C LYS A 244 17.88 28.53 -17.83
N GLN A 245 16.74 28.93 -17.25
CA GLN A 245 16.27 30.30 -17.41
C GLN A 245 16.61 31.08 -16.13
N GLN A 246 17.65 31.91 -16.22
CA GLN A 246 17.91 32.98 -15.26
C GLN A 246 16.72 33.95 -15.30
N ALA A 247 15.70 33.69 -14.50
CA ALA A 247 14.62 34.63 -14.26
C ALA A 247 15.19 35.82 -13.49
N LYS A 248 15.10 37.02 -14.08
CA LYS A 248 15.29 38.29 -13.38
C LYS A 248 14.30 38.32 -12.21
N GLU A 249 14.83 38.37 -10.99
CA GLU A 249 14.08 38.56 -9.74
C GLU A 249 13.42 39.95 -9.74
N GLU A 250 12.16 40.02 -10.17
CA GLU A 250 11.26 41.06 -9.67
C GLU A 250 10.71 40.56 -8.32
N THR A 251 10.99 41.32 -7.26
CA THR A 251 10.71 40.94 -5.88
C THR A 251 9.21 40.90 -5.62
N MET A 252 8.66 39.68 -5.62
CA MET A 252 7.29 39.41 -5.20
C MET A 252 7.16 39.64 -3.68
N PRO A 253 6.05 40.21 -3.17
CA PRO A 253 5.88 40.42 -1.74
C PRO A 253 5.94 39.09 -0.97
N LYS A 254 6.76 39.02 0.08
CA LYS A 254 7.02 37.79 0.88
C LYS A 254 5.74 37.10 1.35
N GLU A 255 4.69 37.85 1.67
CA GLU A 255 3.39 37.31 2.11
C GLU A 255 2.67 36.52 1.01
N GLN A 256 2.74 36.95 -0.25
CA GLN A 256 2.15 36.21 -1.38
C GLN A 256 2.97 34.96 -1.72
N GLU A 257 4.29 35.04 -1.57
CA GLU A 257 5.17 33.89 -1.78
C GLU A 257 4.95 32.80 -0.72
N GLU A 258 4.76 33.18 0.55
CA GLU A 258 4.40 32.25 1.63
C GLU A 258 3.02 31.62 1.43
N LEU A 259 2.02 32.40 0.98
CA LEU A 259 0.68 31.88 0.71
C LEU A 259 0.68 30.83 -0.41
N ILE A 260 1.36 31.12 -1.53
CA ILE A 260 1.48 30.19 -2.67
C ILE A 260 2.25 28.93 -2.28
N LYS A 261 3.34 29.06 -1.51
CA LYS A 261 4.08 27.91 -0.97
C LYS A 261 3.18 27.04 -0.09
N SER A 262 2.37 27.64 0.78
CA SER A 262 1.46 26.91 1.67
C SER A 262 0.36 26.17 0.90
N GLU A 263 -0.17 26.75 -0.17
CA GLU A 263 -1.21 26.12 -1.00
C GLU A 263 -0.65 24.97 -1.84
N HIS A 264 0.53 25.15 -2.44
CA HIS A 264 1.24 24.09 -3.14
C HIS A 264 1.57 22.91 -2.23
N GLU A 265 2.02 23.18 -1.01
CA GLU A 265 2.30 22.14 -0.01
C GLU A 265 1.03 21.37 0.37
N ARG A 266 -0.09 22.08 0.55
CA ARG A 266 -1.40 21.46 0.81
C ARG A 266 -1.85 20.55 -0.33
N LEU A 267 -1.77 21.01 -1.58
CA LEU A 267 -2.17 20.23 -2.76
C LEU A 267 -1.27 19.00 -2.96
N ARG A 268 0.04 19.15 -2.71
CA ARG A 268 0.99 18.04 -2.74
C ARG A 268 0.62 16.97 -1.71
N LEU A 269 0.40 17.36 -0.46
CA LEU A 269 0.02 16.44 0.61
C LEU A 269 -1.30 15.73 0.30
N GLN A 270 -2.27 16.46 -0.27
CA GLN A 270 -3.56 15.87 -0.66
C GLN A 270 -3.41 14.80 -1.75
N ARG A 271 -2.53 15.01 -2.74
CA ARG A 271 -2.24 14.00 -3.78
C ARG A 271 -1.53 12.78 -3.20
N GLU A 272 -0.51 12.99 -2.36
CA GLU A 272 0.20 11.90 -1.69
C GLU A 272 -0.74 11.05 -0.82
N LEU A 273 -1.69 11.69 -0.13
CA LEU A 273 -2.72 10.99 0.65
C LEU A 273 -3.74 10.28 -0.24
N ALA A 274 -4.15 10.87 -1.36
CA ALA A 274 -5.07 10.23 -2.31
C ALA A 274 -4.48 8.90 -2.82
N GLU A 275 -3.21 8.90 -3.21
CA GLU A 275 -2.50 7.70 -3.67
C GLU A 275 -2.43 6.62 -2.58
N LYS A 276 -2.15 7.00 -1.34
CA LYS A 276 -2.10 6.07 -0.21
C LYS A 276 -3.48 5.53 0.19
N LEU A 277 -4.54 6.31 -0.04
CA LEU A 277 -5.92 5.98 0.31
C LEU A 277 -6.71 5.56 -0.93
N THR A 278 -6.09 4.75 -1.78
CA THR A 278 -6.67 4.19 -3.00
C THR A 278 -6.83 2.68 -2.89
N CYS A 279 -7.95 2.15 -3.38
CA CYS A 279 -8.16 0.71 -3.51
C CYS A 279 -7.20 0.12 -4.55
N GLY A 280 -6.41 -0.89 -4.16
CA GLY A 280 -5.49 -1.58 -5.06
C GLY A 280 -6.17 -2.26 -6.25
N ILE A 281 -7.44 -2.64 -6.11
CA ILE A 281 -8.24 -3.35 -7.13
C ILE A 281 -9.05 -2.38 -7.98
N THR A 282 -9.97 -1.61 -7.38
CA THR A 282 -10.90 -0.74 -8.10
C THR A 282 -10.31 0.60 -8.51
N LYS A 283 -9.16 0.97 -7.93
CA LYS A 283 -8.48 2.27 -8.10
C LYS A 283 -9.28 3.50 -7.64
N GLN A 284 -10.41 3.27 -6.97
CA GLN A 284 -11.17 4.34 -6.32
C GLN A 284 -10.44 4.84 -5.07
N ASN A 285 -10.57 6.11 -4.76
CA ASN A 285 -9.92 6.74 -3.61
C ASN A 285 -10.92 7.39 -2.65
N VAL A 286 -10.64 7.35 -1.35
CA VAL A 286 -11.60 7.82 -0.32
C VAL A 286 -11.81 9.34 -0.30
N LEU A 287 -10.97 10.12 -0.98
CA LEU A 287 -11.07 11.58 -1.03
C LEU A 287 -12.05 12.04 -2.12
N GLU A 288 -12.19 11.26 -3.19
CA GLU A 288 -13.06 11.56 -4.33
C GLU A 288 -14.29 10.65 -4.37
N ASP A 289 -14.18 9.41 -3.88
CA ASP A 289 -15.22 8.40 -3.94
C ASP A 289 -15.81 8.07 -2.56
N GLN A 290 -17.09 7.71 -2.54
CA GLN A 290 -17.79 7.20 -1.36
C GLN A 290 -17.54 5.70 -1.21
N ILE A 291 -16.33 5.32 -0.77
CA ILE A 291 -15.91 3.93 -0.61
C ILE A 291 -15.49 3.61 0.82
N CYS A 292 -15.66 2.35 1.22
CA CYS A 292 -15.12 1.85 2.49
C CYS A 292 -13.81 1.08 2.25
N LEU A 293 -12.67 1.64 2.64
CA LEU A 293 -11.36 0.99 2.55
C LEU A 293 -10.95 0.26 3.83
N GLY A 294 -10.19 -0.82 3.64
CA GLY A 294 -9.70 -1.70 4.70
C GLY A 294 -8.53 -2.56 4.26
N TYR A 295 -7.89 -3.20 5.23
CA TYR A 295 -6.82 -4.17 4.96
C TYR A 295 -7.39 -5.58 4.77
N PRO A 296 -6.96 -6.31 3.74
CA PRO A 296 -7.09 -7.76 3.69
C PRO A 296 -6.22 -8.40 4.79
N LEU A 297 -6.78 -9.39 5.47
CA LEU A 297 -6.13 -10.11 6.56
C LEU A 297 -6.17 -11.61 6.28
N LEU A 298 -5.04 -12.29 6.46
CA LEU A 298 -5.00 -13.73 6.59
C LEU A 298 -5.02 -14.09 8.09
N ILE A 299 -6.17 -14.56 8.54
CA ILE A 299 -6.40 -14.98 9.92
C ILE A 299 -6.27 -16.50 10.01
N THR A 300 -5.43 -16.96 10.94
CA THR A 300 -5.38 -18.35 11.37
C THR A 300 -5.49 -18.41 12.89
N ARG A 301 -5.80 -19.59 13.44
CA ARG A 301 -5.78 -19.84 14.89
C ARG A 301 -4.80 -20.91 15.26
N ASP A 302 -4.17 -20.74 16.42
CA ASP A 302 -3.33 -21.80 16.98
C ASP A 302 -4.16 -22.89 17.66
N SER A 303 -3.50 -23.94 18.15
CA SER A 303 -4.16 -25.06 18.84
C SER A 303 -4.89 -24.68 20.14
N ARG A 304 -4.74 -23.44 20.61
CA ARG A 304 -5.42 -22.88 21.78
C ARG A 304 -6.49 -21.87 21.39
N GLY A 305 -6.82 -21.76 20.09
CA GLY A 305 -7.82 -20.83 19.55
C GLY A 305 -7.35 -19.38 19.49
N ARG A 306 -6.07 -19.08 19.73
CA ARG A 306 -5.54 -17.71 19.71
C ARG A 306 -5.36 -17.23 18.28
N LEU A 307 -5.70 -15.98 18.04
CA LEU A 307 -5.60 -15.33 16.74
C LEU A 307 -4.13 -15.18 16.30
N TRP A 308 -3.88 -15.53 15.04
CA TRP A 308 -2.62 -15.33 14.35
C TRP A 308 -2.88 -14.61 13.01
N PRO A 309 -3.03 -13.27 13.05
CA PRO A 309 -3.29 -12.46 11.88
C PRO A 309 -2.01 -12.12 11.11
N GLU A 310 -2.15 -12.11 9.79
CA GLU A 310 -1.20 -11.59 8.84
C GLU A 310 -1.86 -10.50 8.00
N ILE A 311 -1.27 -9.30 7.97
CA ILE A 311 -1.81 -8.18 7.20
C ILE A 311 -1.22 -8.21 5.80
N VAL A 312 -2.08 -8.12 4.80
CA VAL A 312 -1.65 -7.78 3.44
C VAL A 312 -1.53 -6.26 3.37
N LEU A 313 -0.32 -5.75 3.12
CA LEU A 313 0.00 -4.32 3.14
C LEU A 313 -0.49 -3.57 1.88
N GLU A 314 -1.76 -3.78 1.53
CA GLU A 314 -2.48 -3.07 0.46
C GLU A 314 -3.89 -2.75 0.96
N LEU A 315 -4.46 -1.62 0.53
CA LEU A 315 -5.86 -1.30 0.83
C LEU A 315 -6.77 -1.84 -0.27
N ILE A 316 -7.86 -2.47 0.11
CA ILE A 316 -8.95 -2.84 -0.82
C ILE A 316 -10.27 -2.27 -0.33
N SER A 317 -11.18 -1.97 -1.27
CA SER A 317 -12.53 -1.52 -0.95
C SER A 317 -13.41 -2.70 -0.52
N TYR A 318 -14.45 -2.39 0.25
CA TYR A 318 -15.47 -3.36 0.63
C TYR A 318 -16.09 -4.05 -0.58
N ASP A 319 -16.41 -3.29 -1.64
CA ASP A 319 -17.00 -3.84 -2.86
C ASP A 319 -16.08 -4.87 -3.54
N ALA A 320 -14.78 -4.60 -3.57
CA ALA A 320 -13.80 -5.55 -4.09
C ALA A 320 -13.73 -6.83 -3.24
N TYR A 321 -13.78 -6.69 -1.91
CA TYR A 321 -13.80 -7.82 -0.99
C TYR A 321 -15.07 -8.68 -1.16
N VAL A 322 -16.24 -8.04 -1.23
CA VAL A 322 -17.52 -8.73 -1.40
C VAL A 322 -17.61 -9.43 -2.76
N ALA A 323 -17.07 -8.82 -3.81
CA ALA A 323 -17.03 -9.45 -5.13
C ALA A 323 -16.25 -10.78 -5.11
N GLU A 324 -15.14 -10.87 -4.37
CA GLU A 324 -14.39 -12.13 -4.21
C GLU A 324 -15.16 -13.19 -3.40
N ILE A 325 -15.90 -12.78 -2.38
CA ILE A 325 -16.80 -13.67 -1.64
C ILE A 325 -17.87 -14.25 -2.57
N GLN A 326 -18.53 -13.39 -3.36
CA GLN A 326 -19.61 -13.80 -4.26
C GLN A 326 -19.14 -14.80 -5.33
N LYS A 327 -17.92 -14.65 -5.84
CA LYS A 327 -17.30 -15.62 -6.76
C LYS A 327 -17.12 -17.02 -6.15
N SER A 328 -17.02 -17.11 -4.82
CA SER A 328 -16.67 -18.35 -4.11
C SER A 328 -17.87 -19.24 -3.76
N GLY A 329 -19.09 -18.71 -3.90
CA GLY A 329 -20.37 -19.36 -3.55
C GLY A 329 -20.73 -19.16 -2.08
N GLY A 330 -21.99 -18.77 -1.80
CA GLY A 330 -22.46 -18.35 -0.46
C GLY A 330 -22.39 -19.44 0.64
N ASP A 331 -22.46 -20.71 0.26
CA ASP A 331 -22.50 -21.86 1.20
C ASP A 331 -21.17 -22.14 1.92
N LYS A 332 -20.12 -21.34 1.68
CA LYS A 332 -18.78 -21.52 2.26
C LYS A 332 -18.40 -20.50 3.35
N LEU A 333 -19.32 -19.62 3.73
CA LEU A 333 -19.04 -18.52 4.67
C LEU A 333 -19.15 -18.92 6.14
N ASP A 334 -19.56 -20.14 6.45
CA ASP A 334 -19.62 -20.62 7.84
C ASP A 334 -18.21 -20.74 8.46
N PHE A 335 -17.17 -20.91 7.62
CA PHE A 335 -15.77 -21.05 8.02
C PHE A 335 -14.81 -20.24 7.13
N TYR A 336 -14.75 -18.92 7.36
CA TYR A 336 -13.84 -18.01 6.63
C TYR A 336 -12.37 -18.47 6.69
N GLU A 337 -11.94 -19.14 7.75
CA GLU A 337 -10.56 -19.62 7.90
C GLU A 337 -10.14 -20.64 6.84
N HIS A 338 -11.08 -21.35 6.22
CA HIS A 338 -10.80 -22.33 5.15
C HIS A 338 -10.87 -21.72 3.74
N LEU A 339 -11.36 -20.49 3.63
CA LEU A 339 -11.36 -19.75 2.37
C LEU A 339 -10.04 -19.01 2.22
N LYS A 340 -9.57 -18.89 0.97
CA LYS A 340 -8.41 -18.09 0.62
C LYS A 340 -8.70 -17.33 -0.65
N PHE A 341 -8.69 -16.01 -0.54
CA PHE A 341 -8.70 -15.07 -1.65
C PHE A 341 -7.27 -14.62 -1.93
N ARG A 342 -7.03 -14.13 -3.15
CA ARG A 342 -5.70 -13.65 -3.56
C ARG A 342 -5.71 -12.14 -3.77
N SER A 343 -4.76 -11.47 -3.13
CA SER A 343 -4.57 -10.03 -3.17
C SER A 343 -3.96 -9.59 -4.51
N VAL A 344 -3.91 -8.28 -4.75
CA VAL A 344 -3.26 -7.68 -5.94
C VAL A 344 -1.76 -7.98 -5.95
N THR A 345 -1.15 -7.95 -4.78
CA THR A 345 0.24 -8.34 -4.53
C THR A 345 0.48 -9.86 -4.53
N GLY A 346 -0.57 -10.66 -4.75
CA GLY A 346 -0.47 -12.11 -4.83
C GLY A 346 -0.45 -12.84 -3.48
N ALA A 347 -0.65 -12.12 -2.37
CA ALA A 347 -0.74 -12.67 -1.02
C ALA A 347 -2.12 -13.27 -0.75
N ASP A 348 -2.16 -14.34 0.05
CA ASP A 348 -3.43 -14.92 0.49
C ASP A 348 -4.07 -14.05 1.58
N TYR A 349 -5.39 -13.95 1.57
CA TYR A 349 -6.17 -13.39 2.67
C TYR A 349 -7.53 -14.09 2.78
N ASN A 350 -8.19 -14.00 3.93
CA ASN A 350 -9.48 -14.66 4.16
C ASN A 350 -10.49 -13.78 4.92
N HIS A 351 -10.02 -12.72 5.56
CA HIS A 351 -10.82 -11.70 6.21
C HIS A 351 -10.46 -10.32 5.66
N TRP A 352 -11.29 -9.34 5.97
CA TRP A 352 -11.05 -7.94 5.65
C TRP A 352 -11.53 -7.05 6.79
N LEU A 353 -10.71 -6.07 7.16
CA LEU A 353 -10.99 -5.14 8.25
C LEU A 353 -10.97 -3.70 7.76
N PRO A 354 -12.13 -3.02 7.71
CA PRO A 354 -12.19 -1.59 7.40
C PRO A 354 -11.53 -0.73 8.47
N LEU A 355 -11.07 0.45 8.04
CA LEU A 355 -10.33 1.39 8.86
C LEU A 355 -11.20 2.53 9.38
N TYR A 356 -10.66 3.30 10.33
CA TYR A 356 -11.14 4.65 10.63
C TYR A 356 -10.29 5.65 9.84
N ILE A 357 -10.75 6.06 8.66
CA ILE A 357 -10.06 7.06 7.81
C ILE A 357 -10.47 8.48 8.20
N ASN A 358 -11.78 8.73 8.38
CA ASN A 358 -12.30 9.98 8.92
C ASN A 358 -13.71 9.72 9.48
N ALA A 359 -14.29 10.72 10.14
CA ALA A 359 -15.60 10.59 10.76
C ALA A 359 -16.71 10.20 9.76
N ASN A 360 -16.66 10.73 8.52
CA ASN A 360 -17.66 10.40 7.49
C ASN A 360 -17.51 8.94 7.01
N HIS A 361 -16.27 8.54 6.70
CA HIS A 361 -15.94 7.16 6.32
C HIS A 361 -16.34 6.15 7.39
N PHE A 362 -16.07 6.46 8.67
CA PHE A 362 -16.50 5.61 9.78
C PHE A 362 -18.02 5.54 9.91
N LYS A 363 -18.72 6.67 9.84
CA LYS A 363 -20.19 6.70 9.92
C LYS A 363 -20.84 5.81 8.85
N GLN A 364 -20.25 5.78 7.65
CA GLN A 364 -20.72 4.94 6.55
C GLN A 364 -20.35 3.46 6.74
N GLY A 365 -19.16 3.20 7.27
CA GLY A 365 -18.61 1.84 7.44
C GLY A 365 -18.85 1.20 8.81
N GLN A 366 -19.46 1.89 9.78
CA GLN A 366 -19.45 1.47 11.19
C GLN A 366 -19.97 0.05 11.40
N ILE A 367 -21.14 -0.27 10.81
CA ILE A 367 -21.74 -1.60 10.90
C ILE A 367 -20.80 -2.65 10.28
N ILE A 368 -20.18 -2.32 9.16
CA ILE A 368 -19.24 -3.21 8.47
C ILE A 368 -17.99 -3.43 9.34
N ILE A 369 -17.44 -2.40 9.96
CA ILE A 369 -16.30 -2.50 10.89
C ILE A 369 -16.65 -3.39 12.08
N GLN A 370 -17.80 -3.16 12.70
CA GLN A 370 -18.26 -3.94 13.86
C GLN A 370 -18.44 -5.41 13.49
N ASN A 371 -19.09 -5.70 12.37
CA ASN A 371 -19.27 -7.06 11.87
C ASN A 371 -17.94 -7.72 11.51
N SER A 372 -17.02 -7.01 10.83
CA SER A 372 -15.68 -7.53 10.55
C SER A 372 -14.94 -7.91 11.84
N ILE A 373 -15.01 -7.08 12.88
CA ILE A 373 -14.37 -7.37 14.17
C ILE A 373 -15.01 -8.58 14.85
N SER A 374 -16.33 -8.69 14.85
CA SER A 374 -17.02 -9.83 15.48
C SER A 374 -16.70 -11.14 14.76
N VAL A 375 -16.67 -11.13 13.42
CA VAL A 375 -16.28 -12.29 12.60
C VAL A 375 -14.83 -12.67 12.85
N ILE A 376 -13.89 -11.72 12.87
CA ILE A 376 -12.48 -12.00 13.17
C ILE A 376 -12.34 -12.55 14.59
N HIS A 377 -13.04 -11.99 15.57
CA HIS A 377 -12.98 -12.45 16.95
C HIS A 377 -13.49 -13.89 17.09
N ASN A 378 -14.68 -14.17 16.57
CA ASN A 378 -15.40 -15.43 16.75
C ASN A 378 -14.98 -16.53 15.76
N GLY A 379 -14.41 -16.17 14.61
CA GLY A 379 -14.00 -17.09 13.55
C GLY A 379 -15.14 -17.58 12.66
N THR A 380 -16.32 -16.96 12.78
CA THR A 380 -17.53 -17.33 12.04
C THR A 380 -18.41 -16.11 11.80
N ALA A 381 -19.11 -16.09 10.67
CA ALA A 381 -20.17 -15.10 10.39
C ALA A 381 -21.58 -15.68 10.55
N GLN A 382 -21.73 -16.76 11.33
CA GLN A 382 -23.05 -17.26 11.68
C GLN A 382 -23.89 -16.14 12.28
N GLY A 383 -25.08 -15.91 11.70
CA GLY A 383 -26.02 -14.85 12.09
C GLY A 383 -26.73 -15.10 13.43
N SER A 384 -26.08 -15.78 14.37
CA SER A 384 -26.58 -15.93 15.75
C SER A 384 -26.22 -14.69 16.56
N THR A 385 -27.17 -14.20 17.36
CA THR A 385 -26.95 -13.05 18.27
C THR A 385 -25.83 -13.28 19.27
N SER A 386 -25.43 -14.54 19.50
CA SER A 386 -24.27 -14.89 20.32
C SER A 386 -22.92 -14.43 19.73
N TYR A 387 -22.88 -14.13 18.44
CA TYR A 387 -21.68 -13.71 17.72
C TYR A 387 -21.72 -12.23 17.31
N ASP A 388 -22.71 -11.48 17.79
CA ASP A 388 -22.81 -10.04 17.53
C ASP A 388 -21.62 -9.29 18.14
N PHE A 389 -21.31 -8.15 17.52
CA PHE A 389 -20.23 -7.28 17.98
C PHE A 389 -20.46 -6.82 19.41
N MET A 390 -19.50 -7.11 20.28
CA MET A 390 -19.38 -6.52 21.61
C MET A 390 -18.12 -5.64 21.63
N PRO A 391 -18.13 -4.44 22.24
CA PRO A 391 -16.99 -3.52 22.16
C PRO A 391 -15.66 -4.16 22.59
N TYR A 392 -15.70 -5.01 23.61
CA TYR A 392 -14.53 -5.74 24.12
C TYR A 392 -13.79 -6.55 23.04
N MET A 393 -14.48 -6.97 21.97
CA MET A 393 -13.91 -7.70 20.83
C MET A 393 -12.97 -6.79 20.03
N ALA A 394 -13.28 -5.50 19.89
CA ALA A 394 -12.41 -4.53 19.22
C ALA A 394 -11.07 -4.41 19.95
N LEU A 395 -11.12 -4.31 21.30
CA LEU A 395 -9.91 -4.31 22.12
C LEU A 395 -9.08 -5.57 21.85
N SER A 396 -9.70 -6.76 21.89
CA SER A 396 -8.99 -8.02 21.66
C SER A 396 -8.37 -8.12 20.26
N VAL A 397 -9.15 -7.86 19.21
CA VAL A 397 -8.71 -8.04 17.82
C VAL A 397 -7.64 -7.02 17.44
N LEU A 398 -7.85 -5.74 17.75
CA LEU A 398 -6.94 -4.67 17.35
C LEU A 398 -5.62 -4.73 18.12
N THR A 399 -5.61 -5.05 19.41
CA THR A 399 -4.34 -5.22 20.15
C THR A 399 -3.55 -6.42 19.63
N THR A 400 -4.23 -7.53 19.29
CA THR A 400 -3.55 -8.69 18.71
C THR A 400 -2.98 -8.37 17.33
N LEU A 401 -3.75 -7.70 16.45
CA LEU A 401 -3.25 -7.25 15.14
C LEU A 401 -2.00 -6.38 15.30
N MET A 402 -2.05 -5.35 16.14
CA MET A 402 -0.93 -4.45 16.39
C MET A 402 0.31 -5.19 16.93
N ASN A 403 0.15 -6.04 17.93
CA ASN A 403 1.26 -6.79 18.53
C ASN A 403 1.86 -7.84 17.57
N LYS A 404 1.05 -8.50 16.75
CA LYS A 404 1.57 -9.48 15.77
C LYS A 404 2.25 -8.80 14.59
N SER A 405 1.75 -7.65 14.17
CA SER A 405 2.42 -6.79 13.19
C SER A 405 3.79 -6.34 13.67
N ALA A 406 3.88 -5.91 14.93
CA ALA A 406 5.11 -5.56 15.61
C ALA A 406 6.17 -6.68 15.56
N VAL A 407 5.75 -7.91 15.86
CA VAL A 407 6.63 -9.08 15.83
C VAL A 407 7.18 -9.34 14.43
N ARG A 408 6.32 -9.30 13.40
CA ARG A 408 6.72 -9.56 12.01
C ARG A 408 7.60 -8.45 11.44
N LEU A 409 7.30 -7.19 11.76
CA LEU A 409 8.15 -6.04 11.41
C LEU A 409 9.55 -6.21 12.03
N PHE A 410 9.62 -6.66 13.28
CA PHE A 410 10.89 -6.91 13.94
C PHE A 410 11.68 -8.05 13.29
N ASN A 411 11.03 -9.18 12.96
CA ASN A 411 11.66 -10.33 12.32
C ASN A 411 12.15 -10.05 10.89
N GLY A 412 11.80 -8.90 10.29
CA GLY A 412 12.13 -8.57 8.91
C GLY A 412 11.30 -9.34 7.87
N GLU A 413 10.23 -10.01 8.31
CA GLU A 413 9.28 -10.73 7.44
C GLU A 413 8.38 -9.76 6.68
N MET A 414 8.07 -8.63 7.30
CA MET A 414 7.67 -7.43 6.57
C MET A 414 8.98 -6.72 6.27
N TYR A 415 9.34 -6.54 4.99
CA TYR A 415 10.33 -5.53 4.61
C TYR A 415 10.05 -4.29 5.47
N GLU A 416 11.08 -3.67 6.08
CA GLU A 416 10.99 -2.54 7.04
C GLU A 416 10.27 -1.31 6.43
N SER A 417 9.02 -1.50 6.03
CA SER A 417 8.31 -0.74 5.04
C SER A 417 7.44 0.25 5.78
N ASN A 418 7.43 1.47 5.27
CA ASN A 418 6.59 2.55 5.79
C ASN A 418 5.12 2.09 5.90
N GLN A 419 4.68 1.23 4.97
CA GLN A 419 3.33 0.65 4.93
C GLN A 419 2.99 -0.19 6.18
N ALA A 420 3.94 -0.94 6.74
CA ALA A 420 3.69 -1.72 7.96
C ALA A 420 3.47 -0.82 9.19
N ILE A 421 4.25 0.26 9.29
CA ILE A 421 4.10 1.27 10.35
C ILE A 421 2.78 2.03 10.16
N GLU A 422 2.42 2.36 8.92
CA GLU A 422 1.13 2.97 8.57
C GLU A 422 -0.04 2.05 8.96
N ALA A 423 0.01 0.75 8.63
CA ALA A 423 -1.01 -0.22 9.01
C ALA A 423 -1.19 -0.30 10.53
N TYR A 424 -0.08 -0.30 11.31
CA TYR A 424 -0.15 -0.23 12.77
C TYR A 424 -0.88 1.04 13.23
N CYS A 425 -0.55 2.20 12.66
CA CYS A 425 -1.17 3.49 13.03
C CYS A 425 -2.66 3.51 12.67
N HIS A 426 -3.07 2.89 11.56
CA HIS A 426 -4.47 2.72 11.20
C HIS A 426 -5.25 1.92 12.24
N PHE A 427 -4.71 0.79 12.72
CA PHE A 427 -5.37 -0.01 13.77
C PHE A 427 -5.36 0.69 15.12
N LEU A 428 -4.27 1.37 15.48
CA LEU A 428 -4.19 2.19 16.68
C LEU A 428 -5.29 3.26 16.67
N ARG A 429 -5.42 4.00 15.58
CA ARG A 429 -6.42 5.07 15.47
C ARG A 429 -7.84 4.52 15.54
N LEU A 430 -8.11 3.39 14.88
CA LEU A 430 -9.41 2.72 14.99
C LEU A 430 -9.71 2.31 16.44
N LEU A 431 -8.73 1.77 17.16
CA LEU A 431 -8.87 1.39 18.57
C LEU A 431 -9.11 2.62 19.46
N MET A 432 -8.37 3.72 19.24
CA MET A 432 -8.60 4.98 19.95
C MET A 432 -10.01 5.51 19.73
N HIS A 433 -10.49 5.48 18.48
CA HIS A 433 -11.87 5.88 18.17
C HIS A 433 -12.89 4.98 18.86
N PHE A 434 -12.66 3.66 18.90
CA PHE A 434 -13.54 2.75 19.64
C PHE A 434 -13.56 3.03 21.15
N ILE A 435 -12.43 3.39 21.74
CA ILE A 435 -12.36 3.78 23.16
C ILE A 435 -13.18 5.06 23.41
N ASP A 436 -13.13 6.04 22.51
CA ASP A 436 -13.92 7.27 22.63
C ASP A 436 -15.43 6.98 22.61
N ILE A 437 -15.89 6.13 21.69
CA ILE A 437 -17.33 5.85 21.51
C ILE A 437 -17.86 4.75 22.45
N PHE A 438 -16.98 3.94 23.04
CA PHE A 438 -17.30 2.92 24.03
C PHE A 438 -16.46 3.08 25.31
N PRO A 439 -16.85 3.97 26.24
CA PRO A 439 -16.11 4.20 27.49
C PRO A 439 -15.91 2.95 28.37
N GLU A 440 -16.73 1.91 28.18
CA GLU A 440 -16.52 0.61 28.82
C GLU A 440 -15.17 -0.05 28.48
N LEU A 441 -14.60 0.27 27.32
CA LEU A 441 -13.27 -0.21 26.93
C LEU A 441 -12.17 0.37 27.81
N GLU A 442 -12.25 1.68 28.07
CA GLU A 442 -11.33 2.36 28.98
C GLU A 442 -11.46 1.81 30.41
N ASN A 443 -12.69 1.62 30.88
CA ASN A 443 -12.94 1.00 32.19
C ASN A 443 -12.35 -0.42 32.27
N ARG A 444 -12.46 -1.21 31.20
CA ARG A 444 -11.89 -2.55 31.11
C ARG A 444 -10.36 -2.52 31.13
N ILE A 445 -9.74 -1.62 30.38
CA ILE A 445 -8.28 -1.41 30.40
C ILE A 445 -7.85 -1.05 31.83
N ASN A 446 -8.46 -0.04 32.44
CA ASN A 446 -8.11 0.44 33.76
C ASN A 446 -8.28 -0.64 34.83
N LYS A 447 -9.36 -1.42 34.79
CA LYS A 447 -9.59 -2.56 35.69
C LYS A 447 -8.53 -3.65 35.52
N THR A 448 -8.14 -3.95 34.27
CA THR A 448 -7.10 -4.94 33.97
C THR A 448 -5.74 -4.50 34.53
N VAL A 449 -5.39 -3.22 34.34
CA VAL A 449 -4.16 -2.64 34.90
C VAL A 449 -4.19 -2.62 36.43
N GLU A 450 -5.32 -2.25 37.04
CA GLU A 450 -5.48 -2.24 38.50
C GLU A 450 -5.32 -3.65 39.10
N GLN A 451 -5.99 -4.65 38.52
CA GLN A 451 -5.84 -6.05 38.92
C GLN A 451 -4.41 -6.55 38.81
N PHE A 452 -3.70 -6.15 37.75
CA PHE A 452 -2.28 -6.48 37.55
C PHE A 452 -1.39 -5.88 38.65
N ILE A 453 -1.66 -4.66 39.11
CA ILE A 453 -0.92 -4.00 40.19
C ILE A 453 -1.24 -4.65 41.54
N THR A 454 -2.53 -4.82 41.86
CA THR A 454 -2.97 -5.14 43.23
C THR A 454 -2.79 -6.61 43.62
N ALA A 455 -2.80 -7.53 42.65
CA ALA A 455 -2.88 -8.95 42.96
C ALA A 455 -1.87 -9.79 42.16
N LEU A 456 -1.09 -10.62 42.86
CA LEU A 456 -0.20 -11.60 42.21
C LEU A 456 -0.98 -12.58 41.31
N CYS A 457 -2.22 -12.94 41.68
CA CYS A 457 -3.10 -13.76 40.84
C CYS A 457 -3.64 -13.03 39.60
N GLY A 458 -3.53 -11.69 39.55
CA GLY A 458 -3.77 -10.88 38.36
C GLY A 458 -2.57 -10.84 37.40
N ARG A 459 -1.41 -11.33 37.83
CA ARG A 459 -0.14 -11.32 37.08
C ARG A 459 0.20 -12.71 36.58
N ASN A 460 -0.62 -13.22 35.64
CA ASN A 460 -0.30 -14.48 34.98
C ASN A 460 -0.80 -14.58 33.54
N LYS A 461 -0.39 -15.64 32.83
CA LYS A 461 -0.81 -15.93 31.44
C LYS A 461 -2.31 -16.17 31.25
N LYS A 462 -3.09 -16.41 32.32
CA LYS A 462 -4.55 -16.53 32.21
C LYS A 462 -5.21 -15.15 32.13
N VAL A 463 -4.72 -14.19 32.93
CA VAL A 463 -5.26 -12.83 32.99
C VAL A 463 -4.63 -11.94 31.91
N ILE A 464 -3.31 -12.02 31.74
CA ILE A 464 -2.53 -11.28 30.74
C ILE A 464 -1.81 -12.28 29.83
N PRO A 465 -2.45 -12.79 28.76
CA PRO A 465 -1.85 -13.81 27.90
C PRO A 465 -0.58 -13.34 27.20
N ASP A 466 -0.55 -12.09 26.74
CA ASP A 466 0.55 -11.49 25.97
C ASP A 466 0.94 -10.13 26.56
N ILE A 467 2.23 -9.93 26.85
CA ILE A 467 2.72 -8.68 27.43
C ILE A 467 2.70 -7.54 26.40
N GLY A 468 2.94 -7.83 25.12
CA GLY A 468 2.93 -6.79 24.08
C GLY A 468 1.53 -6.19 23.89
N GLU A 469 0.50 -7.03 23.87
CA GLU A 469 -0.90 -6.57 23.86
C GLU A 469 -1.25 -5.75 25.09
N PHE A 470 -0.74 -6.15 26.27
CA PHE A 470 -0.95 -5.41 27.51
C PHE A 470 -0.23 -4.06 27.52
N LEU A 471 0.99 -3.95 26.95
CA LEU A 471 1.71 -2.69 26.82
C LEU A 471 0.93 -1.68 25.97
N ILE A 472 0.26 -2.14 24.90
CA ILE A 472 -0.63 -1.28 24.09
C ILE A 472 -1.79 -0.75 24.95
N GLN A 473 -2.43 -1.62 25.75
CA GLN A 473 -3.52 -1.22 26.64
C GLN A 473 -3.07 -0.21 27.70
N ILE A 474 -1.90 -0.42 28.31
CA ILE A 474 -1.29 0.51 29.25
C ILE A 474 -1.10 1.88 28.60
N ALA A 475 -0.56 1.91 27.38
CA ALA A 475 -0.28 3.14 26.66
C ALA A 475 -1.57 3.93 26.34
N LEU A 476 -2.68 3.22 26.13
CA LEU A 476 -4.01 3.81 25.90
C LEU A 476 -4.76 4.19 27.19
N SER A 477 -4.24 3.85 28.37
CA SER A 477 -4.86 4.24 29.63
C SER A 477 -4.69 5.74 29.91
N THR A 478 -5.79 6.41 30.25
CA THR A 478 -5.73 7.79 30.77
C THR A 478 -5.37 7.82 32.26
N LYS A 479 -5.72 6.78 33.03
CA LYS A 479 -5.53 6.68 34.48
C LYS A 479 -4.11 6.28 34.89
N TYR A 480 -3.48 5.37 34.16
CA TYR A 480 -2.17 4.82 34.50
C TYR A 480 -1.15 5.11 33.40
N LYS A 481 0.09 5.43 33.78
CA LYS A 481 1.22 5.53 32.86
C LYS A 481 2.17 4.36 33.06
N PHE A 482 2.97 4.05 32.03
CA PHE A 482 3.92 2.94 32.09
C PHE A 482 4.88 3.05 33.28
N ASN A 483 5.33 4.27 33.62
CA ASN A 483 6.22 4.50 34.76
C ASN A 483 5.60 4.12 36.12
N ASP A 484 4.27 4.20 36.26
CA ASP A 484 3.56 3.85 37.50
C ASP A 484 3.58 2.34 37.74
N ILE A 485 3.69 1.55 36.67
CA ILE A 485 3.52 0.09 36.70
C ILE A 485 4.75 -0.69 36.24
N LYS A 486 5.79 -0.01 35.75
CA LYS A 486 6.97 -0.64 35.11
C LYS A 486 7.59 -1.75 35.94
N ASN A 487 7.62 -1.61 37.26
CA ASN A 487 8.20 -2.60 38.16
C ASN A 487 7.45 -3.94 38.13
N TYR A 488 6.11 -3.88 38.13
CA TYR A 488 5.26 -5.07 38.05
C TYR A 488 5.34 -5.73 36.68
N VAL A 489 5.41 -4.91 35.61
CA VAL A 489 5.57 -5.41 34.24
C VAL A 489 6.90 -6.13 34.08
N TYR A 490 8.00 -5.55 34.57
CA TYR A 490 9.31 -6.17 34.46
C TYR A 490 9.45 -7.43 35.32
N GLU A 491 8.92 -7.44 36.55
CA GLU A 491 8.90 -8.65 37.38
C GLU A 491 8.22 -9.82 36.64
N GLU A 492 7.04 -9.58 36.07
CA GLU A 492 6.30 -10.58 35.32
C GLU A 492 6.99 -10.96 34.00
N TYR A 493 7.57 -9.99 33.31
CA TYR A 493 8.31 -10.20 32.06
C TYR A 493 9.51 -11.13 32.28
N PHE A 494 10.37 -10.82 33.25
CA PHE A 494 11.55 -11.65 33.53
C PHE A 494 11.14 -13.02 34.08
N ALA A 495 10.05 -13.13 34.84
CA ALA A 495 9.52 -14.43 35.27
C ALA A 495 9.09 -15.32 34.09
N ARG A 496 8.45 -14.76 33.06
CA ARG A 496 8.08 -15.50 31.84
C ARG A 496 9.30 -15.93 31.01
N GLN A 497 10.39 -15.18 31.07
CA GLN A 497 11.62 -15.49 30.34
C GLN A 497 12.31 -16.75 30.82
N ILE A 498 12.16 -17.13 32.09
CA ILE A 498 12.80 -18.32 32.66
C ILE A 498 12.46 -19.59 31.84
N PHE A 499 11.23 -19.69 31.32
CA PHE A 499 10.85 -20.76 30.41
C PHE A 499 11.73 -20.81 29.16
N TRP A 500 11.99 -19.67 28.53
CA TRP A 500 12.80 -19.56 27.32
C TRP A 500 14.29 -19.77 27.60
N ILE A 501 14.78 -19.30 28.75
CA ILE A 501 16.16 -19.58 29.20
C ILE A 501 16.35 -21.09 29.28
N ARG A 502 15.49 -21.82 30.00
CA ARG A 502 15.56 -23.29 30.11
C ARG A 502 15.48 -24.00 28.77
N LYS A 503 14.68 -23.48 27.84
CA LYS A 503 14.43 -24.11 26.55
C LYS A 503 15.59 -23.90 25.57
N ASN A 504 16.23 -22.74 25.62
CA ASN A 504 17.17 -22.28 24.59
C ASN A 504 18.62 -22.20 25.08
N SER A 505 18.91 -22.43 26.37
CA SER A 505 20.28 -22.50 26.91
C SER A 505 20.69 -23.93 27.29
N THR A 506 21.99 -24.12 27.43
CA THR A 506 22.66 -25.35 27.89
C THR A 506 22.91 -25.37 29.40
N ILE A 507 22.45 -24.35 30.12
CA ILE A 507 22.64 -24.20 31.57
C ILE A 507 21.88 -25.31 32.30
N SER A 508 22.62 -26.24 32.90
CA SER A 508 22.08 -27.44 33.55
C SER A 508 21.30 -27.14 34.84
N SER A 509 21.74 -26.14 35.61
CA SER A 509 21.06 -25.74 36.84
C SER A 509 20.94 -24.23 36.99
N LEU A 510 19.70 -23.73 36.96
CA LEU A 510 19.41 -22.32 37.16
C LEU A 510 19.60 -21.86 38.61
N SER A 511 19.74 -22.77 39.58
CA SER A 511 20.00 -22.41 40.99
C SER A 511 21.43 -21.92 41.23
N HIS A 512 22.37 -22.23 40.33
CA HIS A 512 23.80 -21.93 40.48
C HIS A 512 24.34 -20.95 39.43
N ILE A 513 23.46 -20.15 38.81
CA ILE A 513 23.88 -19.16 37.82
C ILE A 513 24.85 -18.12 38.40
N THR A 514 25.83 -17.75 37.58
CA THR A 514 26.87 -16.77 37.85
C THR A 514 26.93 -15.73 36.73
N THR A 515 27.70 -14.67 36.93
CA THR A 515 27.89 -13.60 35.93
C THR A 515 28.47 -14.11 34.61
N LYS A 516 29.15 -15.27 34.60
CA LYS A 516 29.68 -15.91 33.38
C LYS A 516 28.58 -16.46 32.47
N ASP A 517 27.40 -16.75 33.01
CA ASP A 517 26.27 -17.33 32.27
C ASP A 517 25.41 -16.25 31.58
N LEU A 518 25.61 -14.97 31.92
CA LEU A 518 24.81 -13.86 31.40
C LEU A 518 24.78 -13.78 29.86
N PRO A 519 25.89 -13.97 29.11
CA PRO A 519 25.84 -13.93 27.65
C PRO A 519 24.92 -15.00 27.06
N GLU A 520 24.99 -16.23 27.60
CA GLU A 520 24.16 -17.34 27.14
C GLU A 520 22.70 -17.14 27.49
N ILE A 521 22.41 -16.69 28.72
CA ILE A 521 21.06 -16.31 29.15
C ILE A 521 20.49 -15.25 28.21
N PHE A 522 21.26 -14.19 27.93
CA PHE A 522 20.80 -13.08 27.11
C PHE A 522 20.55 -13.49 25.66
N GLN A 523 21.38 -14.39 25.13
CA GLN A 523 21.19 -14.98 23.81
C GLN A 523 19.92 -15.84 23.76
N ALA A 524 19.65 -16.64 24.80
CA ALA A 524 18.47 -17.51 24.89
C ALA A 524 17.14 -16.74 24.85
N VAL A 525 17.13 -15.48 25.31
CA VAL A 525 15.93 -14.63 25.38
C VAL A 525 15.97 -13.41 24.43
N LYS A 526 16.94 -13.37 23.51
CA LYS A 526 17.21 -12.26 22.59
C LYS A 526 15.94 -11.74 21.90
N VAL A 527 15.16 -12.62 21.30
CA VAL A 527 13.92 -12.26 20.58
C VAL A 527 12.93 -11.55 21.50
N SER A 528 12.68 -12.10 22.70
CA SER A 528 11.74 -11.48 23.63
C SER A 528 12.20 -10.09 24.10
N ASN A 529 13.51 -9.91 24.32
CA ASN A 529 14.09 -8.62 24.70
C ASN A 529 13.92 -7.57 23.62
N HIS A 530 14.16 -7.96 22.37
CA HIS A 530 13.94 -7.07 21.25
C HIS A 530 12.47 -6.69 21.09
N LEU A 531 11.55 -7.64 21.23
CA LEU A 531 10.11 -7.37 21.19
C LEU A 531 9.62 -6.47 22.33
N LEU A 532 10.20 -6.60 23.52
CA LEU A 532 9.89 -5.70 24.63
C LEU A 532 10.31 -4.27 24.31
N ILE A 533 11.57 -4.06 23.89
CA ILE A 533 12.06 -2.72 23.54
C ILE A 533 11.25 -2.15 22.38
N PHE A 534 10.97 -2.97 21.36
CA PHE A 534 10.13 -2.57 20.23
C PHE A 534 8.76 -2.07 20.69
N ASN A 535 8.05 -2.81 21.54
CA ASN A 535 6.72 -2.41 22.00
C ASN A 535 6.76 -1.13 22.86
N LEU A 536 7.80 -0.97 23.69
CA LEU A 536 8.00 0.26 24.45
C LEU A 536 8.29 1.47 23.53
N ASP A 537 9.13 1.29 22.53
CA ASP A 537 9.45 2.33 21.54
C ASP A 537 8.24 2.68 20.67
N MET A 538 7.41 1.71 20.29
CA MET A 538 6.14 1.94 19.60
C MET A 538 5.18 2.75 20.45
N ALA A 539 5.00 2.39 21.71
CA ALA A 539 4.14 3.12 22.63
C ALA A 539 4.65 4.56 22.83
N GLU A 540 5.95 4.74 23.03
CA GLU A 540 6.55 6.07 23.21
C GLU A 540 6.45 6.93 21.93
N THR A 541 6.61 6.31 20.76
CA THR A 541 6.65 7.03 19.47
C THR A 541 5.27 7.30 18.90
N PHE A 542 4.30 6.41 19.10
CA PHE A 542 2.98 6.47 18.45
C PHE A 542 1.81 6.55 19.43
N ILE A 543 2.04 6.51 20.75
CA ILE A 543 0.98 6.60 21.77
C ILE A 543 1.36 7.67 22.80
N PHE A 544 1.59 8.90 22.33
CA PHE A 544 1.93 10.07 23.14
C PHE A 544 0.83 11.14 23.07
N SER A 545 0.86 12.10 24.00
CA SER A 545 -0.10 13.20 24.03
C SER A 545 -0.03 14.03 22.74
N GLY A 546 -1.14 14.16 21.99
CA GLY A 546 -1.18 14.89 20.72
C GLY A 546 -1.13 14.01 19.46
N ILE A 547 -0.87 12.70 19.59
CA ILE A 547 -0.79 11.81 18.42
C ILE A 547 -2.14 11.62 17.73
N LYS A 548 -3.24 11.66 18.49
CA LYS A 548 -4.60 11.50 17.96
C LYS A 548 -4.90 12.58 16.93
N GLU A 549 -4.59 13.83 17.24
CA GLU A 549 -4.78 14.99 16.39
C GLU A 549 -3.92 14.91 15.12
N HIS A 550 -2.68 14.43 15.25
CA HIS A 550 -1.80 14.20 14.10
C HIS A 550 -2.35 13.11 13.17
N LEU A 551 -2.74 11.97 13.74
CA LEU A 551 -3.33 10.86 12.98
C LEU A 551 -4.67 11.28 12.36
N ASP A 552 -5.48 12.07 13.06
CA ASP A 552 -6.75 12.55 12.52
C ASP A 552 -6.58 13.47 11.32
N ARG A 553 -5.60 14.37 11.37
CA ARG A 553 -5.28 15.28 10.25
C ARG A 553 -4.74 14.54 9.03
N LEU A 554 -4.06 13.41 9.22
CA LEU A 554 -3.40 12.64 8.17
C LEU A 554 -4.11 11.32 7.85
N TYR A 555 -5.41 11.22 8.17
CA TYR A 555 -6.23 10.03 7.88
C TYR A 555 -5.67 8.70 8.43
N GLY A 556 -4.92 8.78 9.53
CA GLY A 556 -4.29 7.66 10.21
C GLY A 556 -2.85 7.35 9.76
N HIS A 557 -2.31 8.14 8.84
CA HIS A 557 -0.90 8.08 8.49
C HIS A 557 -0.03 8.85 9.51
N PRO A 558 1.06 8.26 10.00
CA PRO A 558 2.04 8.98 10.81
C PRO A 558 2.85 9.97 9.95
N PRO A 559 3.34 11.08 10.51
CA PRO A 559 4.25 11.99 9.82
C PRO A 559 5.54 11.29 9.36
N ALA A 560 6.03 11.60 8.15
CA ALA A 560 7.19 10.92 7.55
C ALA A 560 8.46 10.99 8.44
N ASN A 561 8.72 12.14 9.05
CA ASN A 561 9.86 12.33 9.95
C ASN A 561 9.77 11.46 11.22
N VAL A 562 8.57 11.12 11.69
CA VAL A 562 8.36 10.21 12.83
C VAL A 562 8.65 8.78 12.40
N VAL A 563 8.20 8.39 11.21
CA VAL A 563 8.47 7.06 10.63
C VAL A 563 9.97 6.84 10.43
N GLU A 564 10.68 7.80 9.84
CA GLU A 564 12.13 7.72 9.60
C GLU A 564 12.91 7.58 10.91
N LYS A 565 12.59 8.40 11.92
CA LYS A 565 13.21 8.29 13.25
C LYS A 565 12.93 6.94 13.90
N PHE A 566 11.71 6.43 13.75
CA PHE A 566 11.35 5.13 14.28
C PHE A 566 12.13 4.00 13.59
N GLN A 567 12.25 4.02 12.26
CA GLN A 567 13.05 3.04 11.52
C GLN A 567 14.53 3.06 11.94
N GLN A 568 15.10 4.22 12.22
CA GLN A 568 16.46 4.31 12.78
C GLN A 568 16.55 3.62 14.15
N ARG A 569 15.56 3.82 15.02
CA ARG A 569 15.47 3.10 16.31
C ARG A 569 15.36 1.58 16.10
N LEU A 570 14.56 1.11 15.14
CA LEU A 570 14.43 -0.33 14.82
C LEU A 570 15.78 -0.98 14.49
N LYS A 571 16.58 -0.32 13.66
CA LYS A 571 17.93 -0.79 13.31
C LYS A 571 18.83 -0.86 14.55
N ALA A 572 18.73 0.11 15.45
CA ALA A 572 19.47 0.10 16.71
C ALA A 572 19.03 -1.06 17.62
N ILE A 573 17.73 -1.34 17.74
CA ILE A 573 17.19 -2.43 18.56
C ILE A 573 17.75 -3.79 18.11
N LYS A 574 17.78 -4.04 16.79
CA LYS A 574 18.33 -5.30 16.23
C LYS A 574 19.80 -5.53 16.60
N GLY A 575 20.55 -4.46 16.83
CA GLY A 575 21.95 -4.50 17.26
C GLY A 575 22.16 -4.82 18.75
N ILE A 576 21.13 -4.80 19.58
CA ILE A 576 21.26 -5.01 21.03
C ILE A 576 21.54 -6.50 21.32
N ASN A 577 22.75 -6.81 21.76
CA ASN A 577 23.19 -8.17 22.07
C ASN A 577 23.82 -8.31 23.46
N GLN A 578 23.89 -7.23 24.24
CA GLN A 578 24.45 -7.21 25.59
C GLN A 578 23.42 -6.72 26.61
N TYR A 579 23.47 -7.31 27.82
CA TYR A 579 22.48 -7.03 28.86
C TYR A 579 22.51 -5.58 29.36
N ASN A 580 23.69 -4.96 29.47
CA ASN A 580 23.84 -3.57 29.90
C ASN A 580 23.15 -2.59 28.94
N VAL A 581 23.33 -2.80 27.62
CA VAL A 581 22.67 -2.01 26.57
C VAL A 581 21.15 -2.21 26.63
N PHE A 582 20.70 -3.44 26.86
CA PHE A 582 19.28 -3.74 27.03
C PHE A 582 18.66 -3.07 28.26
N ILE A 583 19.32 -3.16 29.42
CA ILE A 583 18.87 -2.52 30.67
C ILE A 583 18.76 -1.00 30.49
N GLN A 584 19.70 -0.39 29.76
CA GLN A 584 19.62 1.02 29.40
C GLN A 584 18.44 1.31 28.48
N ALA A 585 18.22 0.49 27.45
CA ALA A 585 17.10 0.65 26.51
C ALA A 585 15.74 0.59 27.21
N ILE A 586 15.57 -0.29 28.20
CA ILE A 586 14.32 -0.39 28.98
C ILE A 586 14.29 0.54 30.22
N ARG A 587 15.26 1.43 30.37
CA ARG A 587 15.34 2.44 31.46
C ARG A 587 15.31 1.83 32.87
N LEU A 588 16.11 0.78 33.08
CA LEU A 588 16.31 0.09 34.36
C LEU A 588 17.73 0.26 34.96
N ASN A 589 18.52 1.15 34.37
CA ASN A 589 19.90 1.44 34.81
C ASN A 589 19.99 2.12 36.18
N ASP A 590 18.88 2.63 36.72
CA ASP A 590 18.79 3.11 38.10
C ASP A 590 18.80 1.96 39.12
N LYS A 591 18.29 0.78 38.72
CA LYS A 591 18.16 -0.41 39.58
C LYS A 591 19.19 -1.49 39.33
N ILE A 592 19.64 -1.65 38.09
CA ILE A 592 20.60 -2.67 37.68
C ILE A 592 21.86 -1.95 37.21
N LYS A 593 22.88 -1.90 38.06
CA LYS A 593 24.13 -1.15 37.84
C LYS A 593 25.32 -2.06 37.60
N SER A 594 25.20 -3.34 37.95
CA SER A 594 26.26 -4.33 37.85
C SER A 594 25.75 -5.67 37.30
N PRO A 595 26.66 -6.54 36.80
CA PRO A 595 26.33 -7.93 36.47
C PRO A 595 25.67 -8.70 37.62
N ASP A 596 26.11 -8.44 38.87
CA ASP A 596 25.57 -9.11 40.05
C ASP A 596 24.11 -8.71 40.33
N ASP A 597 23.76 -7.44 40.15
CA ASP A 597 22.37 -6.97 40.24
C ASP A 597 21.47 -7.71 39.24
N MET A 598 21.99 -7.98 38.04
CA MET A 598 21.27 -8.72 37.00
C MET A 598 21.07 -10.19 37.40
N ILE A 599 22.08 -10.83 37.99
CA ILE A 599 21.97 -12.19 38.52
C ILE A 599 20.93 -12.25 39.64
N ASP A 600 20.90 -11.27 40.55
CA ASP A 600 19.90 -11.21 41.61
C ASP A 600 18.48 -10.98 41.09
N LEU A 601 18.32 -10.22 40.01
CA LEU A 601 17.05 -10.09 39.29
C LEU A 601 16.62 -11.42 38.69
N ILE A 602 17.52 -12.16 38.03
CA ILE A 602 17.20 -13.47 37.43
C ILE A 602 16.83 -14.48 38.54
N LYS A 603 17.57 -14.53 39.65
CA LYS A 603 17.26 -15.40 40.81
C LYS A 603 15.89 -15.09 41.43
N ARG A 604 15.51 -13.81 41.52
CA ARG A 604 14.13 -13.42 41.91
C ARG A 604 13.10 -13.89 40.88
N SER A 605 13.40 -13.70 39.61
CA SER A 605 12.51 -14.08 38.50
C SER A 605 12.26 -15.58 38.44
N ILE A 606 13.24 -16.43 38.78
CA ILE A 606 13.07 -17.88 38.93
C ILE A 606 12.03 -18.21 40.00
N ARG A 607 12.11 -17.57 41.16
CA ARG A 607 11.14 -17.77 42.26
C ARG A 607 9.72 -17.40 41.83
N VAL A 608 9.56 -16.24 41.18
CA VAL A 608 8.25 -15.79 40.68
C VAL A 608 7.75 -16.72 39.58
N SER A 609 8.62 -17.18 38.68
CA SER A 609 8.29 -18.13 37.60
C SER A 609 7.73 -19.44 38.14
N ASN A 610 8.32 -19.97 39.22
CA ASN A 610 7.84 -21.16 39.90
C ASN A 610 6.50 -20.92 40.60
N GLN A 611 6.35 -19.80 41.32
CA GLN A 611 5.09 -19.44 42.00
C GLN A 611 3.93 -19.29 41.01
N GLN A 612 4.19 -18.75 39.81
CA GLN A 612 3.20 -18.58 38.74
C GLN A 612 3.02 -19.84 37.86
N GLY A 613 3.79 -20.90 38.10
CA GLY A 613 3.69 -22.16 37.36
C GLY A 613 4.17 -22.07 35.90
N TYR A 614 5.03 -21.11 35.56
CA TYR A 614 5.64 -21.05 34.22
C TYR A 614 6.74 -22.08 34.03
N THR A 615 7.41 -22.40 35.12
CA THR A 615 8.43 -23.43 35.18
C THR A 615 8.22 -24.26 36.42
N ASN A 616 8.31 -25.59 36.27
CA ASN A 616 8.43 -26.48 37.41
C ASN A 616 9.93 -26.57 37.72
N VAL A 617 10.42 -25.74 38.63
CA VAL A 617 11.74 -25.94 39.26
C VAL A 617 11.45 -26.36 40.69
N ILE A 618 11.73 -27.64 40.96
CA ILE A 618 12.06 -28.12 42.32
C ILE A 618 13.53 -27.79 42.53
#